data_AF-A0A9W7PZ74-F1
#
_entry.id   AF-A0A9W7PZ74-F1
#
_cell.length_a   1.000
_cell.length_b   1.000
_cell.length_c   1.000
_cell.angle_alpha   90.00
_cell.angle_beta   90.00
_cell.angle_gamma   90.00
#
_symmetry.space_group_name_H-M   'P 1'
#
loop_
_entity.id
_entity.type
_entity.pdbx_description
1 polymer ?
#
loop_
_entity_poly.entity_id
_entity_poly.type
_entity_poly.pdbx_seq_one_letter_code
_entity_poly.pdbx_strand_id
1 'polypeptide(L)' 'MSNNKYILFCIFVGLGAFLIISPMFIPNLKSEMPLVYSFIKFFVLPSYIVALVGSYFVFCKNNI' A
#
# COMPACT_ATOMS: atom_id res chain seq x y z
N MET A 1 -19.30 -6.18 13.67
CA MET A 1 -17.99 -6.14 12.98
C MET A 1 -17.04 -5.30 13.84
N SER A 2 -15.94 -5.85 14.35
CA SER A 2 -15.11 -5.14 15.35
C SER A 2 -14.42 -3.91 14.74
N ASN A 3 -14.64 -2.73 15.36
CA ASN A 3 -14.04 -1.44 14.96
C ASN A 3 -12.50 -1.50 14.81
N ASN A 4 -11.84 -2.40 15.54
CA ASN A 4 -10.38 -2.56 15.47
C ASN A 4 -9.88 -3.01 14.09
N LYS A 5 -10.67 -3.79 13.34
CA LYS A 5 -10.26 -4.27 12.00
C LYS A 5 -10.18 -3.12 10.99
N TYR A 6 -11.02 -2.11 11.13
CA TYR A 6 -11.05 -0.94 10.26
C TYR A 6 -9.89 0.01 10.53
N ILE A 7 -9.56 0.23 11.81
CA ILE A 7 -8.40 1.05 12.19
C ILE A 7 -7.11 0.42 11.67
N LEU A 8 -6.94 -0.90 11.86
CA LEU A 8 -5.77 -1.62 11.36
C LEU A 8 -5.67 -1.52 9.83
N PHE A 9 -6.80 -1.66 9.12
CA PHE A 9 -6.85 -1.53 7.67
C PHE A 9 -6.42 -0.13 7.20
N CYS A 10 -6.97 0.94 7.79
CA CYS A 10 -6.57 2.31 7.46
C CYS A 10 -5.08 2.57 7.71
N ILE A 11 -4.51 1.99 8.78
CA ILE A 11 -3.08 2.10 9.09
C ILE A 11 -2.23 1.39 8.01
N PHE A 12 -2.60 0.17 7.62
CA PHE A 12 -1.90 -0.56 6.55
C PHE A 12 -1.99 0.15 5.20
N VAL A 13 -3.16 0.71 4.88
CA VAL A 13 -3.37 1.50 3.67
C VAL A 13 -2.50 2.76 3.67
N GLY A 14 -2.48 3.50 4.78
CA GLY A 14 -1.65 4.70 4.93
C GLY A 14 -0.14 4.40 4.84
N LEU A 15 0.33 3.34 5.49
CA LEU A 15 1.72 2.89 5.43
C LEU A 15 2.13 2.46 4.01
N GLY A 16 1.27 1.70 3.32
CA GLY A 16 1.51 1.28 1.94
C GLY A 16 1.60 2.47 0.98
N ALA A 17 0.67 3.43 1.09
CA ALA A 17 0.70 4.65 0.29
C ALA A 17 1.96 5.48 0.56
N PHE A 18 2.35 5.64 1.83
CA PHE A 18 3.57 6.36 2.20
C PHE A 18 4.83 5.73 1.60
N LEU A 19 4.94 4.39 1.63
CA LEU A 19 6.07 3.65 1.06
C LEU A 19 6.15 3.76 -0.47
N ILE A 20 5.01 3.84 -1.16
CA ILE A 20 4.97 4.02 -2.63
C ILE A 20 5.37 5.44 -3.02
N ILE A 21 4.94 6.43 -2.25
CA ILE A 21 5.12 7.85 -2.55
C ILE A 21 6.52 8.33 -2.11
N SER A 22 7.06 7.81 -1.01
CA SER A 22 8.41 8.14 -0.49
C SER A 22 9.52 8.17 -1.56
N PRO A 23 9.71 7.14 -2.40
CA PRO A 23 10.74 7.15 -3.43
C PRO A 23 10.47 8.10 -4.61
N MET A 24 9.24 8.64 -4.76
CA MET A 24 8.94 9.68 -5.75
C MET A 24 9.38 11.07 -5.27
N PHE A 25 9.39 11.32 -3.97
CA PHE A 25 9.77 12.62 -3.39
C PHE A 25 11.29 12.78 -3.18
N ILE A 26 12.04 11.69 -3.21
CA ILE A 26 13.50 11.70 -3.09
C ILE A 26 14.09 11.28 -4.45
N PRO A 27 14.25 12.21 -5.41
CA PRO A 27 14.79 11.91 -6.75
C PRO A 27 16.21 11.33 -6.67
N ASN A 28 16.96 11.64 -5.61
CA ASN A 28 18.30 11.09 -5.37
C ASN A 28 18.28 9.57 -5.11
N LEU A 29 17.19 9.04 -4.56
CA LEU A 29 17.03 7.61 -4.24
C LEU A 29 16.94 6.75 -5.52
N LYS A 30 16.40 7.32 -6.60
CA LYS A 30 16.34 6.69 -7.93
C LYS A 30 17.72 6.55 -8.57
N SER A 31 18.62 7.51 -8.31
CA SER A 31 19.98 7.54 -8.86
C SER A 31 20.95 6.71 -8.03
N GLU A 32 20.89 6.82 -6.71
CA GLU A 32 21.82 6.16 -5.80
C GLU A 32 21.45 4.70 -5.51
N MET A 33 20.16 4.35 -5.54
CA MET A 33 19.67 3.00 -5.25
C MET A 33 18.59 2.52 -6.25
N PRO A 34 18.94 2.32 -7.54
CA PRO A 34 17.99 1.97 -8.59
C PRO A 34 17.30 0.62 -8.37
N LEU A 35 17.99 -0.35 -7.73
CA LEU A 35 17.42 -1.67 -7.42
C LEU A 35 16.31 -1.59 -6.35
N VAL A 36 16.51 -0.79 -5.31
CA VAL A 36 15.51 -0.59 -4.25
C VAL A 36 14.29 0.13 -4.82
N TYR A 37 14.50 1.12 -5.67
CA TYR A 37 13.42 1.82 -6.38
C TYR A 37 12.59 0.86 -7.25
N SER A 38 13.25 0.02 -8.06
CA SER A 38 12.57 -0.99 -8.88
C SER A 38 11.85 -2.04 -8.02
N PHE A 39 12.44 -2.47 -6.91
CA PHE A 39 11.80 -3.42 -5.99
C PHE A 39 10.54 -2.82 -5.35
N ILE A 40 10.60 -1.60 -4.84
CA ILE A 40 9.43 -0.91 -4.28
C ILE A 40 8.35 -0.75 -5.35
N LYS A 41 8.73 -0.31 -6.55
CA LYS A 41 7.77 -0.12 -7.65
C LYS A 41 7.13 -1.44 -8.11
N PHE A 42 7.89 -2.53 -8.18
CA PHE A 42 7.43 -3.80 -8.72
C PHE A 42 6.72 -4.68 -7.68
N PHE A 43 7.10 -4.63 -6.40
CA PHE A 43 6.48 -5.44 -5.35
C PHE A 43 5.46 -4.66 -4.53
N VAL A 44 5.74 -3.44 -4.11
CA VAL A 44 4.85 -2.71 -3.18
C VAL A 44 3.60 -2.23 -3.90
N LEU A 45 3.72 -1.74 -5.14
CA LEU A 45 2.58 -1.22 -5.90
C LEU A 45 1.52 -2.31 -6.18
N PRO A 46 1.86 -3.50 -6.72
CA PRO A 46 0.85 -4.53 -6.95
C PRO A 46 0.29 -5.12 -5.66
N SER A 47 1.14 -5.29 -4.64
CA SER A 47 0.70 -5.78 -3.32
C SER A 47 -0.33 -4.85 -2.68
N TYR A 48 -0.12 -3.54 -2.82
CA TYR A 48 -1.03 -2.53 -2.31
C TYR A 48 -2.38 -2.55 -3.04
N ILE A 49 -2.38 -2.71 -4.37
CA ILE A 49 -3.60 -2.85 -5.17
C ILE A 49 -4.38 -4.10 -4.73
N VAL A 50 -3.70 -5.23 -4.52
CA VAL A 50 -4.34 -6.48 -4.04
C VAL A 50 -4.95 -6.29 -2.66
N ALA A 51 -4.25 -5.62 -1.74
CA ALA A 51 -4.78 -5.31 -0.41
C ALA A 51 -6.02 -4.41 -0.47
N LEU A 52 -6.00 -3.36 -1.31
CA LEU A 52 -7.14 -2.48 -1.55
C LEU A 52 -8.34 -3.24 -2.14
N VAL A 53 -8.13 -4.01 -3.20
CA VAL A 53 -9.20 -4.77 -3.85
C VAL A 53 -9.76 -5.84 -2.90
N GLY A 54 -8.89 -6.60 -2.23
CA GLY A 54 -9.31 -7.63 -1.27
C GLY A 54 -10.11 -7.05 -0.10
N SER A 55 -9.68 -5.91 0.43
CA SER A 55 -10.41 -5.21 1.50
C SER A 55 -11.76 -4.65 1.03
N TYR A 56 -11.85 -4.16 -0.21
CA TYR A 56 -13.09 -3.70 -0.81
C TYR A 56 -14.11 -4.84 -0.94
N PHE A 57 -13.67 -6.03 -1.39
CA PHE A 57 -14.54 -7.21 -1.46
C PHE A 57 -15.04 -7.65 -0.08
N VAL A 58 -14.17 -7.64 0.94
CA VAL A 58 -14.58 -7.95 2.32
C VAL A 58 -15.60 -6.92 2.84
N PHE A 59 -15.42 -5.63 2.49
CA PHE A 59 -16.31 -4.56 2.90
C PHE A 59 -17.68 -4.63 2.20
N CYS A 60 -17.71 -4.87 0.88
CA CYS A 60 -18.94 -5.03 0.11
C CYS A 60 -19.70 -6.30 0.51
N LYS A 61 -19.00 -7.40 0.80
CA LYS A 61 -19.63 -8.65 1.24
C LYS A 61 -20.29 -8.53 2.62
N ASN A 62 -19.77 -7.69 3.51
CA ASN A 62 -20.35 -7.47 4.84
C ASN A 62 -21.45 -6.39 4.87
N ASN A 63 -21.77 -5.76 3.74
CA ASN A 63 -22.88 -4.80 3.59
C ASN A 63 -24.10 -5.36 2.82
N ILE A 64 -24.05 -6.64 2.42
CA ILE A 64 -25.18 -7.43 1.90
C ILE A 64 -25.62 -8.39 3.00
#